data_AF-A0A6M0H8N6-F1
#
_entry.id   AF-A0A6M0H8N6-F1
#
_cell.length_a   1.000
_cell.length_b   1.000
_cell.length_c   1.000
_cell.angle_alpha   90.00
_cell.angle_beta   90.00
_cell.angle_gamma   90.00
#
_symmetry.space_group_name_H-M   'P 1'
#
loop_
_entity.id
_entity.type
_entity.pdbx_description
1 polymer ?
#
loop_
_entity_poly.entity_id
_entity_poly.type
_entity_poly.pdbx_seq_one_letter_code
_entity_poly.pdbx_strand_id
1 'polypeptide(L)'
;MKSITIGIIICILLNFNATALSSNKPSNVEVNPPRLVNANKYNSIVESEDIKYSNEFIDVNIKLPKITTNNKITDKIMNNIMAKDILALKDEIEKDGEKTYKEFPGNGDFRKYSFDSEFEVTYDKNNILSIVNTIYYYTGGAHGMTIKKPYVFDTNTGKIAYLKNFFDKKEDYKKIILDEIKKEINTHPEMYYDNIISSLNGIPIDQNFYLTSEGIVVFYDLYDIAPYVAGIRDFKIPYNIFKYGLKSDFSVKADNIMIKKDKIIKDNVNYNEYIYYPEIINLPNPIIEKKINTIIERDIDDFKNEAIKLGGKDKKIGLSVSSIDYFLNDNIISLDITYSANDGTTLNSILYDRGYNFDLNSGQNYNLESVFKKNFNYVEEINSIIDSQIKNIKSTSDYKYDYKFTTINKNQQYFIYRGNLVIMFNAGDILDKDFGNVKFYIPLNKFGDNVNEIFKG
;
A
#
# COMPACT_ATOMS: atom_id res chain seq x y z
N MET A 1 -38.71 1.63 20.27
CA MET A 1 -37.45 2.40 20.21
C MET A 1 -36.30 1.46 20.54
N LYS A 2 -35.67 0.90 19.51
CA LYS A 2 -34.42 0.13 19.64
C LYS A 2 -33.32 1.05 19.09
N SER A 3 -32.54 1.65 19.97
CA SER A 3 -31.32 2.35 19.61
C SER A 3 -30.25 1.30 19.34
N ILE A 4 -29.87 1.13 18.07
CA ILE A 4 -28.67 0.40 17.70
C ILE A 4 -27.60 1.48 17.48
N THR A 5 -26.72 1.60 18.47
CA THR A 5 -25.60 2.53 18.48
C THR A 5 -24.57 2.06 17.45
N ILE A 6 -24.47 2.76 16.32
CA ILE A 6 -23.35 2.64 15.39
C ILE A 6 -22.13 3.25 16.09
N GLY A 7 -21.05 2.48 16.21
CA GLY A 7 -19.78 2.94 16.74
C GLY A 7 -19.19 4.03 15.85
N ILE A 8 -19.40 5.28 16.23
CA ILE A 8 -18.74 6.44 15.66
C ILE A 8 -17.39 6.57 16.35
N ILE A 9 -16.30 6.34 15.62
CA ILE A 9 -14.97 6.76 16.06
C ILE A 9 -14.92 8.29 15.88
N ILE A 10 -15.14 9.00 16.98
CA ILE A 10 -15.04 10.46 17.06
C ILE A 10 -13.55 10.80 17.20
N CYS A 11 -12.91 11.24 16.12
CA CYS A 11 -11.64 11.94 16.20
C CYS A 11 -11.91 13.44 16.41
N ILE A 12 -11.66 13.91 17.62
CA ILE A 12 -11.67 15.33 17.97
C ILE A 12 -10.36 15.93 17.42
N LEU A 13 -10.45 16.79 16.41
CA LEU A 13 -9.32 17.62 15.96
C LEU A 13 -9.61 19.08 16.32
N LEU A 14 -8.69 19.64 17.11
CA LEU A 14 -8.67 21.03 17.53
C LEU A 14 -8.30 21.93 16.34
N ASN A 15 -9.12 22.96 16.10
CA ASN A 15 -8.86 23.98 15.09
C ASN A 15 -7.70 24.89 15.51
N PHE A 16 -6.67 25.00 14.67
CA PHE A 16 -5.76 26.14 14.67
C PHE A 16 -5.94 26.92 13.36
N ASN A 17 -6.42 28.16 13.48
CA ASN A 17 -6.42 29.14 12.40
C ASN A 17 -4.99 29.63 12.17
N ALA A 18 -4.43 29.37 11.00
CA ALA A 18 -3.23 30.05 10.53
C ALA A 18 -3.58 30.90 9.30
N THR A 19 -3.73 32.20 9.53
CA THR A 19 -3.82 33.21 8.47
C THR A 19 -2.44 33.41 7.84
N ALA A 20 -2.25 33.01 6.59
CA ALA A 20 -1.06 33.35 5.82
C ALA A 20 -1.29 34.63 5.02
N LEU A 21 -0.66 35.72 5.45
CA LEU A 21 -0.46 36.94 4.67
C LEU A 21 0.61 36.66 3.61
N SER A 22 0.27 36.77 2.33
CA SER A 22 1.27 36.81 1.25
C SER A 22 1.52 38.27 0.86
N SER A 23 2.77 38.72 1.00
CA SER A 23 3.24 39.93 0.33
C SER A 23 4.67 39.74 -0.17
N ASN A 24 4.85 40.17 -1.43
CA ASN A 24 6.10 40.53 -2.12
C ASN A 24 6.84 39.46 -2.95
N LYS A 25 6.52 39.50 -4.25
CA LYS A 25 7.36 39.10 -5.40
C LYS A 25 8.52 40.10 -5.57
N PRO A 26 9.74 39.64 -5.89
CA PRO A 26 10.41 40.07 -7.14
C PRO A 26 11.25 38.92 -7.74
N SER A 27 11.76 38.89 -8.97
CA SER A 27 11.72 39.74 -10.18
C SER A 27 12.17 38.82 -11.33
N ASN A 28 11.61 39.02 -12.52
CA ASN A 28 11.80 38.21 -13.73
C ASN A 28 13.29 37.99 -14.09
N VAL A 29 13.70 36.72 -14.20
CA VAL A 29 14.84 36.30 -15.02
C VAL A 29 14.33 35.24 -15.98
N GLU A 30 14.17 35.62 -17.24
CA GLU A 30 13.78 34.73 -18.33
C GLU A 30 15.06 34.14 -18.94
N VAL A 31 15.34 32.87 -18.64
CA VAL A 31 16.45 32.13 -19.26
C VAL A 31 15.85 31.31 -20.38
N ASN A 32 16.06 31.73 -21.63
CA ASN A 32 15.69 30.93 -22.80
C ASN A 32 16.68 29.76 -22.95
N PRO A 33 16.24 28.49 -22.78
CA PRO A 33 17.11 27.35 -23.04
C PRO A 33 17.41 27.22 -24.54
N PRO A 34 18.56 26.63 -24.91
CA PRO A 34 18.97 26.46 -26.30
C PRO A 34 17.91 25.70 -27.09
N ARG A 35 17.50 26.30 -28.20
CA ARG A 35 16.53 25.78 -29.16
C ARG A 35 17.06 24.47 -29.73
N LEU A 36 16.53 23.33 -29.26
CA LEU A 36 16.78 22.03 -29.88
C LEU A 36 16.08 22.00 -31.24
N VAL A 37 16.87 21.70 -32.25
CA VAL A 37 16.48 21.63 -33.65
C VAL A 37 15.71 20.32 -33.89
N ASN A 38 14.45 20.51 -34.29
CA ASN A 38 13.56 19.63 -35.06
C ASN A 38 13.04 18.30 -34.49
N ALA A 39 11.75 18.41 -34.13
CA ALA A 39 10.61 17.51 -34.43
C ALA A 39 10.31 16.36 -33.44
N ASN A 40 9.40 16.70 -32.52
CA ASN A 40 8.55 15.79 -31.77
C ASN A 40 7.87 14.77 -32.69
N LYS A 41 8.02 13.49 -32.36
CA LYS A 41 6.98 12.50 -32.63
C LYS A 41 6.53 11.98 -31.27
N TYR A 42 5.38 12.46 -30.81
CA TYR A 42 4.64 11.76 -29.75
C TYR A 42 4.40 10.34 -30.27
N ASN A 43 4.95 9.33 -29.59
CA ASN A 43 4.76 7.94 -30.02
C ASN A 43 3.34 7.45 -29.71
N SER A 44 2.65 8.16 -28.81
CA SER A 44 1.32 7.84 -28.35
C SER A 44 0.40 9.05 -28.49
N ILE A 45 -0.86 8.81 -28.90
CA ILE A 45 -1.96 9.76 -28.76
C ILE A 45 -2.79 9.25 -27.58
N VAL A 46 -3.06 10.12 -26.61
CA VAL A 46 -3.89 9.79 -25.44
C VAL A 46 -5.09 10.73 -25.42
N GLU A 47 -6.27 10.17 -25.64
CA GLU A 47 -7.55 10.89 -25.63
C GLU A 47 -8.41 10.45 -24.45
N SER A 48 -9.43 11.23 -24.11
CA SER A 48 -10.41 10.85 -23.09
C SER A 48 -11.62 10.18 -23.73
N GLU A 49 -11.99 9.02 -23.21
CA GLU A 49 -13.31 8.41 -23.42
C GLU A 49 -14.16 8.69 -22.16
N ASP A 50 -15.12 9.61 -22.29
CA ASP A 50 -15.90 10.09 -21.14
C ASP A 50 -17.09 9.17 -20.83
N ILE A 51 -17.18 8.70 -19.59
CA ILE A 51 -18.32 7.95 -19.06
C ILE A 51 -18.97 8.77 -17.95
N LYS A 52 -20.18 9.28 -18.20
CA LYS A 52 -20.88 10.13 -17.25
C LYS A 52 -22.36 9.77 -17.14
N TYR A 53 -22.81 9.51 -15.93
CA TYR A 53 -24.22 9.30 -15.63
C TYR A 53 -24.51 9.55 -14.15
N SER A 54 -25.79 9.62 -13.82
CA SER A 54 -26.30 9.79 -12.46
C SER A 54 -27.55 8.92 -12.33
N ASN A 55 -27.65 8.17 -11.24
CA ASN A 55 -28.86 7.43 -10.87
C ASN A 55 -29.27 7.78 -9.43
N GLU A 56 -30.10 6.98 -8.76
CA GLU A 56 -30.58 7.30 -7.41
C GLU A 56 -29.50 7.18 -6.33
N PHE A 57 -28.47 6.35 -6.57
CA PHE A 57 -27.50 5.96 -5.55
C PHE A 57 -26.04 6.35 -5.85
N ILE A 58 -25.71 6.70 -7.10
CA ILE A 58 -24.36 7.13 -7.47
C ILE A 58 -24.35 8.20 -8.57
N ASP A 59 -23.39 9.11 -8.49
CA ASP A 59 -22.96 9.98 -9.58
C ASP A 59 -21.60 9.50 -10.11
N VAL A 60 -21.49 9.28 -11.43
CA VAL A 60 -20.27 8.78 -12.08
C VAL A 60 -19.78 9.75 -13.13
N ASN A 61 -18.49 10.06 -13.11
CA ASN A 61 -17.82 10.97 -14.03
C ASN A 61 -16.37 10.50 -14.26
N ILE A 62 -16.16 9.69 -15.29
CA ILE A 62 -14.86 9.10 -15.62
C ILE A 62 -14.36 9.71 -16.92
N LYS A 63 -13.13 10.20 -16.90
CA LYS A 63 -12.30 10.43 -18.08
C LYS A 63 -11.39 9.22 -18.25
N LEU A 64 -11.76 8.28 -19.11
CA LEU A 64 -10.99 7.04 -19.29
C LEU A 64 -9.90 7.27 -20.34
N PRO A 65 -8.60 7.12 -20.02
CA PRO A 65 -7.54 7.29 -21.00
C PRO A 65 -7.62 6.25 -22.13
N LYS A 66 -7.60 6.73 -23.37
CA LYS A 66 -7.52 5.94 -24.59
C LYS A 66 -6.20 6.18 -25.32
N ILE A 67 -5.32 5.20 -25.25
CA ILE A 67 -4.00 5.25 -25.89
C ILE A 67 -4.07 4.64 -27.29
N THR A 68 -3.52 5.37 -28.25
CA THR A 68 -3.25 4.91 -29.61
C THR A 68 -1.78 5.11 -29.96
N THR A 69 -1.13 4.03 -30.38
CA THR A 69 0.25 4.00 -30.87
C THR A 69 0.28 3.44 -32.29
N ASN A 70 1.47 3.16 -32.82
CA ASN A 70 1.65 2.42 -34.07
C ASN A 70 1.43 0.90 -33.92
N ASN A 71 1.26 0.38 -32.69
CA ASN A 71 1.07 -1.03 -32.41
C ASN A 71 -0.28 -1.30 -31.74
N LYS A 72 -1.24 -1.82 -32.50
CA LYS A 72 -2.61 -2.12 -32.01
C LYS A 72 -2.68 -3.18 -30.91
N ILE A 73 -1.69 -4.07 -30.83
CA ILE A 73 -1.62 -5.06 -29.75
C ILE A 73 -1.24 -4.34 -28.45
N THR A 74 -0.21 -3.48 -28.50
CA THR A 74 0.19 -2.64 -27.36
C THR A 74 -0.95 -1.72 -26.92
N ASP A 75 -1.64 -1.06 -27.85
CA ASP A 75 -2.82 -0.24 -27.56
C ASP A 75 -3.84 -1.03 -26.74
N LYS A 76 -4.17 -2.24 -27.19
CA LYS A 76 -5.16 -3.09 -26.51
C LYS A 76 -4.71 -3.48 -25.11
N ILE A 77 -3.43 -3.83 -24.92
CA ILE A 77 -2.89 -4.20 -23.61
C ILE A 77 -3.00 -3.01 -22.64
N MET A 78 -2.46 -1.85 -23.00
CA MET A 78 -2.43 -0.69 -22.12
C MET A 78 -3.83 -0.18 -21.78
N ASN A 79 -4.72 -0.08 -22.79
CA ASN A 79 -6.10 0.34 -22.59
C ASN A 79 -6.88 -0.64 -21.72
N ASN A 80 -6.68 -1.95 -21.89
CA ASN A 80 -7.34 -2.95 -21.07
C ASN A 80 -6.89 -2.91 -19.60
N ILE A 81 -5.60 -2.68 -19.34
CA ILE A 81 -5.07 -2.54 -17.98
C ILE A 81 -5.76 -1.37 -17.26
N MET A 82 -5.71 -0.17 -17.85
CA MET A 82 -6.31 1.02 -17.23
C MET A 82 -7.82 0.90 -17.09
N ALA A 83 -8.52 0.44 -18.14
CA ALA A 83 -9.97 0.27 -18.08
C ALA A 83 -10.38 -0.77 -17.03
N LYS A 84 -9.65 -1.89 -16.92
CA LYS A 84 -9.94 -2.90 -15.90
C LYS A 84 -9.83 -2.33 -14.50
N ASP A 85 -8.75 -1.61 -14.19
CA ASP A 85 -8.53 -1.07 -12.84
C ASP A 85 -9.59 -0.01 -12.46
N ILE A 86 -9.87 0.92 -13.37
CA ILE A 86 -10.81 2.03 -13.13
C ILE A 86 -12.24 1.51 -13.04
N LEU A 87 -12.67 0.71 -14.02
CA LEU A 87 -14.05 0.23 -14.09
C LEU A 87 -14.37 -0.81 -13.02
N ALA A 88 -13.41 -1.67 -12.64
CA ALA A 88 -13.64 -2.64 -11.55
C ALA A 88 -13.90 -1.93 -10.21
N LEU A 89 -13.13 -0.88 -9.90
CA LEU A 89 -13.37 -0.09 -8.68
C LEU A 89 -14.69 0.68 -8.76
N LYS A 90 -15.01 1.27 -9.92
CA LYS A 90 -16.31 1.92 -10.13
C LYS A 90 -17.45 0.94 -9.87
N ASP A 91 -17.41 -0.23 -10.49
CA ASP A 91 -18.46 -1.24 -10.41
C ASP A 91 -18.62 -1.76 -8.97
N GLU A 92 -17.53 -1.88 -8.22
CA GLU A 92 -17.57 -2.21 -6.79
C GLU A 92 -18.33 -1.14 -5.97
N ILE A 93 -17.98 0.13 -6.16
CA ILE A 93 -18.58 1.26 -5.44
C ILE A 93 -20.04 1.43 -5.84
N GLU A 94 -20.36 1.27 -7.12
CA GLU A 94 -21.72 1.33 -7.64
C GLU A 94 -22.60 0.24 -7.02
N LYS A 95 -22.09 -1.00 -6.96
CA LYS A 95 -22.80 -2.12 -6.34
C LYS A 95 -23.01 -1.92 -4.84
N ASP A 96 -22.03 -1.37 -4.13
CA ASP A 96 -22.16 -1.03 -2.72
C ASP A 96 -23.22 0.08 -2.50
N GLY A 97 -23.19 1.11 -3.35
CA GLY A 97 -24.18 2.19 -3.32
C GLY A 97 -25.61 1.68 -3.55
N GLU A 98 -25.80 0.80 -4.54
CA GLU A 98 -27.10 0.17 -4.82
C GLU A 98 -27.62 -0.63 -3.60
N LYS A 99 -26.72 -1.40 -2.96
CA LYS A 99 -27.06 -2.18 -1.76
C LYS A 99 -27.47 -1.26 -0.62
N THR A 100 -26.65 -0.27 -0.30
CA THR A 100 -26.92 0.69 0.78
C THR A 100 -28.22 1.46 0.53
N TYR A 101 -28.48 1.89 -0.70
CA TYR A 101 -29.72 2.56 -1.06
C TYR A 101 -30.96 1.70 -0.82
N LYS A 102 -30.89 0.39 -1.15
CA LYS A 102 -31.99 -0.57 -0.89
C LYS A 102 -32.24 -0.83 0.60
N GLU A 103 -31.21 -0.72 1.44
CA GLU A 103 -31.33 -0.87 2.89
C GLU A 103 -31.93 0.38 3.56
N PHE A 104 -31.72 1.55 2.98
CA PHE A 104 -32.18 2.85 3.49
C PHE A 104 -32.99 3.66 2.47
N PRO A 105 -34.06 3.10 1.86
CA PRO A 105 -34.80 3.79 0.81
C PRO A 105 -35.51 5.03 1.38
N GLY A 106 -35.19 6.21 0.85
CA GLY A 106 -35.96 7.44 1.09
C GLY A 106 -35.90 8.04 2.50
N ASN A 107 -35.01 7.58 3.38
CA ASN A 107 -34.98 8.02 4.79
C ASN A 107 -34.19 9.33 5.07
N GLY A 108 -33.74 10.06 4.06
CA GLY A 108 -32.94 11.29 4.24
C GLY A 108 -31.50 11.07 4.75
N ASP A 109 -31.20 9.87 5.28
CA ASP A 109 -29.88 9.49 5.80
C ASP A 109 -28.94 8.92 4.74
N PHE A 110 -29.46 8.42 3.61
CA PHE A 110 -28.62 7.97 2.51
C PHE A 110 -28.05 9.18 1.76
N ARG A 111 -26.72 9.30 1.78
CA ARG A 111 -26.00 10.24 0.94
C ARG A 111 -25.56 9.52 -0.31
N LYS A 112 -25.98 10.06 -1.46
CA LYS A 112 -25.60 9.54 -2.77
C LYS A 112 -24.08 9.40 -2.88
N TYR A 113 -23.62 8.28 -3.41
CA TYR A 113 -22.22 8.03 -3.64
C TYR A 113 -21.72 8.85 -4.85
N SER A 114 -20.41 9.01 -4.97
CA SER A 114 -19.79 9.59 -6.16
C SER A 114 -18.55 8.82 -6.59
N PHE A 115 -18.27 8.83 -7.89
CA PHE A 115 -17.06 8.28 -8.48
C PHE A 115 -16.58 9.20 -9.61
N ASP A 116 -15.45 9.87 -9.37
CA ASP A 116 -14.81 10.79 -10.30
C ASP A 116 -13.43 10.26 -10.65
N SER A 117 -13.08 10.25 -11.93
CA SER A 117 -11.76 9.82 -12.40
C SER A 117 -11.23 10.77 -13.46
N GLU A 118 -10.00 11.23 -13.27
CA GLU A 118 -9.27 12.04 -14.25
C GLU A 118 -7.84 11.52 -14.43
N PHE A 119 -7.29 11.71 -15.63
CA PHE A 119 -5.93 11.30 -15.92
C PHE A 119 -5.07 12.45 -16.43
N GLU A 120 -3.76 12.31 -16.21
CA GLU A 120 -2.73 13.20 -16.70
C GLU A 120 -1.62 12.38 -17.37
N VAL A 121 -1.22 12.77 -18.60
CA VAL A 121 -0.01 12.26 -19.23
C VAL A 121 1.19 13.03 -18.68
N THR A 122 1.96 12.38 -17.81
CA THR A 122 3.08 13.01 -17.10
C THR A 122 4.42 12.88 -17.85
N TYR A 123 4.52 11.89 -18.75
CA TYR A 123 5.69 11.68 -19.62
C TYR A 123 5.32 10.85 -20.86
N ASP A 124 5.79 11.22 -22.05
CA ASP A 124 5.62 10.44 -23.30
C ASP A 124 6.84 10.63 -24.21
N LYS A 125 7.92 9.90 -23.93
CA LYS A 125 9.17 9.94 -24.71
C LYS A 125 9.90 8.60 -24.63
N ASN A 126 10.76 8.32 -25.60
CA ASN A 126 11.69 7.17 -25.56
C ASN A 126 11.01 5.81 -25.32
N ASN A 127 9.83 5.61 -25.93
CA ASN A 127 8.98 4.42 -25.74
C ASN A 127 8.49 4.21 -24.30
N ILE A 128 8.45 5.27 -23.50
CA ILE A 128 7.88 5.27 -22.16
C ILE A 128 6.70 6.22 -22.14
N LEU A 129 5.56 5.71 -21.74
CA LEU A 129 4.34 6.48 -21.51
C LEU A 129 3.97 6.39 -20.02
N SER A 130 4.03 7.53 -19.34
CA SER A 130 3.63 7.69 -17.94
C SER A 130 2.30 8.43 -17.89
N ILE A 131 1.30 7.79 -17.29
CA ILE A 131 -0.03 8.35 -17.04
C ILE A 131 -0.33 8.17 -15.56
N VAL A 132 -0.87 9.21 -14.93
CA VAL A 132 -1.43 9.10 -13.58
C VAL A 132 -2.93 9.27 -13.68
N ASN A 133 -3.69 8.33 -13.15
CA ASN A 133 -5.12 8.44 -13.02
C ASN A 133 -5.48 8.73 -11.55
N THR A 134 -6.06 9.88 -11.28
CA THR A 134 -6.55 10.30 -9.96
C THR A 134 -8.04 9.95 -9.89
N ILE A 135 -8.41 9.12 -8.92
CA ILE A 135 -9.78 8.69 -8.70
C ILE A 135 -10.22 9.24 -7.33
N TYR A 136 -11.31 9.99 -7.32
CA TYR A 136 -12.04 10.35 -6.12
C TYR A 136 -13.31 9.51 -6.02
N TYR A 137 -13.62 9.01 -4.84
CA TYR A 137 -14.91 8.39 -4.59
C TYR A 137 -15.45 8.70 -3.20
N TYR A 138 -16.77 8.80 -3.11
CA TYR A 138 -17.48 8.99 -1.85
C TYR A 138 -18.46 7.85 -1.65
N THR A 139 -18.34 7.14 -0.53
CA THR A 139 -19.20 6.01 -0.15
C THR A 139 -19.91 6.28 1.19
N GLY A 140 -20.22 7.55 1.48
CA GLY A 140 -20.72 7.97 2.79
C GLY A 140 -19.63 8.42 3.77
N GLY A 141 -20.01 8.75 5.01
CA GLY A 141 -19.09 9.24 6.04
C GLY A 141 -18.76 10.74 5.94
N ALA A 142 -17.70 11.15 6.63
CA ALA A 142 -17.30 12.56 6.77
C ALA A 142 -16.63 13.14 5.51
N HIS A 143 -15.93 12.32 4.73
CA HIS A 143 -15.22 12.71 3.51
C HIS A 143 -15.09 11.52 2.56
N GLY A 144 -14.77 11.78 1.29
CA GLY A 144 -14.42 10.74 0.32
C GLY A 144 -12.96 10.28 0.42
N MET A 145 -12.58 9.39 -0.49
CA MET A 145 -11.23 8.88 -0.68
C MET A 145 -10.69 9.37 -2.01
N THR A 146 -9.39 9.66 -2.06
CA THR A 146 -8.67 9.93 -3.31
C THR A 146 -7.54 8.91 -3.44
N ILE A 147 -7.41 8.30 -4.62
CA ILE A 147 -6.31 7.39 -4.95
C ILE A 147 -5.62 7.87 -6.22
N LYS A 148 -4.31 7.73 -6.30
CA LYS A 148 -3.54 7.88 -7.54
C LYS A 148 -3.15 6.50 -8.05
N LYS A 149 -3.51 6.19 -9.29
CA LYS A 149 -3.12 4.98 -10.00
C LYS A 149 -2.09 5.34 -11.07
N PRO A 150 -0.81 5.00 -10.87
CA PRO A 150 0.23 5.31 -11.85
C PRO A 150 0.34 4.18 -12.87
N TYR A 151 0.54 4.57 -14.11
CA TYR A 151 0.79 3.68 -15.23
C TYR A 151 2.04 4.13 -15.97
N VAL A 152 3.14 3.41 -15.80
CA VAL A 152 4.39 3.66 -16.53
C VAL A 152 4.60 2.52 -17.52
N PHE A 153 4.14 2.71 -18.75
CA PHE A 153 4.18 1.70 -19.81
C PHE A 153 5.47 1.74 -20.62
N ASP A 154 5.97 0.56 -20.97
CA ASP A 154 6.80 0.38 -22.17
C ASP A 154 5.90 0.29 -23.40
N THR A 155 5.92 1.31 -24.25
CA THR A 155 5.03 1.38 -25.43
C THR A 155 5.39 0.38 -26.52
N ASN A 156 6.53 -0.31 -26.44
CA ASN A 156 6.83 -1.42 -27.36
C ASN A 156 6.09 -2.69 -26.97
N THR A 157 5.90 -2.92 -25.67
CA THR A 157 5.36 -4.19 -25.13
C THR A 157 3.98 -4.06 -24.51
N GLY A 158 3.59 -2.85 -24.12
CA GLY A 158 2.37 -2.53 -23.36
C GLY A 158 2.47 -2.87 -21.88
N LYS A 159 3.63 -3.32 -21.39
CA LYS A 159 3.83 -3.76 -20.01
C LYS A 159 4.13 -2.60 -19.07
N ILE A 160 3.74 -2.75 -17.80
CA ILE A 160 4.04 -1.79 -16.73
C ILE A 160 5.49 -1.96 -16.27
N ALA A 161 6.20 -0.86 -16.10
CA ALA A 161 7.53 -0.81 -15.56
C ALA A 161 7.53 -0.52 -14.06
N TYR A 162 8.46 -1.13 -13.34
CA TYR A 162 8.85 -0.77 -11.98
C TYR A 162 10.15 0.02 -11.98
N LEU A 163 10.48 0.68 -10.86
CA LEU A 163 11.69 1.49 -10.72
C LEU A 163 12.95 0.74 -11.18
N LYS A 164 13.10 -0.54 -10.81
CA LYS A 164 14.23 -1.40 -11.22
C LYS A 164 14.47 -1.44 -12.73
N ASN A 165 13.43 -1.26 -13.55
CA ASN A 165 13.56 -1.33 -15.01
C ASN A 165 14.38 -0.14 -15.54
N PHE A 166 14.39 0.99 -14.83
CA PHE A 166 15.05 2.21 -15.26
C PHE A 166 16.51 2.34 -14.83
N PHE A 167 16.99 1.54 -13.87
CA PHE A 167 18.31 1.74 -13.27
C PHE A 167 19.30 0.60 -13.53
N ASP A 168 20.57 0.93 -13.77
CA ASP A 168 21.66 -0.05 -13.83
C ASP A 168 21.80 -0.80 -12.50
N LYS A 169 22.22 -2.07 -12.54
CA LYS A 169 22.41 -2.88 -11.32
C LYS A 169 23.46 -2.30 -10.37
N LYS A 170 24.36 -1.43 -10.85
CA LYS A 170 25.37 -0.72 -10.06
C LYS A 170 24.83 0.54 -9.38
N GLU A 171 23.63 1.00 -9.73
CA GLU A 171 22.99 2.15 -9.12
C GLU A 171 22.12 1.69 -7.95
N ASP A 172 22.42 2.16 -6.75
CA ASP A 172 21.58 1.93 -5.57
C ASP A 172 20.41 2.93 -5.54
N TYR A 173 19.53 2.81 -6.54
CA TYR A 173 18.43 3.75 -6.74
C TYR A 173 17.48 3.78 -5.54
N LYS A 174 17.28 2.66 -4.84
CA LYS A 174 16.42 2.58 -3.66
C LYS A 174 16.96 3.47 -2.55
N LYS A 175 18.26 3.39 -2.25
CA LYS A 175 18.89 4.24 -1.25
C LYS A 175 18.83 5.72 -1.64
N ILE A 176 19.17 6.04 -2.90
CA ILE A 176 19.18 7.42 -3.40
C ILE A 176 17.77 8.05 -3.28
N ILE A 177 16.73 7.33 -3.72
CA ILE A 177 15.34 7.79 -3.60
C ILE A 177 14.95 7.94 -2.13
N LEU A 178 15.27 6.95 -1.29
CA LEU A 178 14.91 6.97 0.13
C LEU A 178 15.55 8.13 0.87
N ASP A 179 16.82 8.42 0.59
CA ASP A 179 17.54 9.55 1.17
C ASP A 179 16.89 10.89 0.80
N GLU A 180 16.47 11.07 -0.46
CA GLU A 180 15.80 12.28 -0.90
C GLU A 180 14.38 12.41 -0.30
N ILE A 181 13.63 11.32 -0.19
CA ILE A 181 12.33 11.29 0.52
C ILE A 181 12.50 11.70 1.97
N LYS A 182 13.47 11.11 2.69
CA LYS A 182 13.74 11.47 4.10
C LYS A 182 14.17 12.92 4.26
N LYS A 183 14.99 13.41 3.34
CA LYS A 183 15.40 14.82 3.32
C LYS A 183 14.20 15.73 3.15
N GLU A 184 13.28 15.43 2.24
CA GLU A 184 12.05 16.20 2.04
C GLU A 184 11.13 16.14 3.27
N ILE A 185 10.89 14.95 3.85
CA ILE A 185 10.11 14.82 5.10
C ILE A 185 10.70 15.69 6.21
N ASN A 186 12.03 15.69 6.38
CA ASN A 186 12.70 16.49 7.40
C ASN A 186 12.59 18.02 7.18
N THR A 187 12.19 18.48 5.99
CA THR A 187 11.92 19.92 5.77
C THR A 187 10.58 20.36 6.36
N HIS A 188 9.61 19.45 6.47
CA HIS A 188 8.25 19.70 6.96
C HIS A 188 7.73 18.51 7.79
N PRO A 189 8.41 18.13 8.88
CA PRO A 189 8.09 16.92 9.64
C PRO A 189 6.68 16.94 10.24
N GLU A 190 6.12 18.13 10.51
CA GLU A 190 4.77 18.33 11.05
C GLU A 190 3.64 17.85 10.12
N MET A 191 3.94 17.63 8.83
CA MET A 191 2.97 17.10 7.87
C MET A 191 2.83 15.57 7.94
N TYR A 192 3.71 14.88 8.67
CA TYR A 192 3.83 13.43 8.64
C TYR A 192 3.64 12.83 10.04
N TYR A 193 3.52 11.49 10.12
CA TYR A 193 3.49 10.81 11.41
C TYR A 193 4.85 10.87 12.11
N ASP A 194 4.86 11.11 13.42
CA ASP A 194 6.07 11.36 14.23
C ASP A 194 7.20 10.33 14.03
N ASN A 195 6.87 9.06 13.81
CA ASN A 195 7.84 7.98 13.71
C ASN A 195 8.28 7.64 12.28
N ILE A 196 7.77 8.34 11.25
CA ILE A 196 7.95 7.91 9.86
C ILE A 196 9.42 7.87 9.42
N ILE A 197 10.23 8.85 9.80
CA ILE A 197 11.66 8.90 9.44
C ILE A 197 12.42 7.69 9.98
N SER A 198 12.03 7.23 11.17
CA SER A 198 12.65 6.10 11.85
C SER A 198 12.16 4.74 11.33
N SER A 199 10.95 4.68 10.79
CA SER A 199 10.32 3.44 10.28
C SER A 199 10.40 3.28 8.77
N LEU A 200 10.68 4.33 8.01
CA LEU A 200 10.86 4.26 6.56
C LEU A 200 12.33 3.95 6.24
N ASN A 201 12.73 2.68 6.16
CA ASN A 201 14.14 2.27 5.95
C ASN A 201 14.38 1.48 4.66
N GLY A 202 13.38 1.42 3.77
CA GLY A 202 13.47 0.71 2.51
C GLY A 202 12.32 1.09 1.59
N ILE A 203 12.51 0.80 0.30
CA ILE A 203 11.54 1.05 -0.76
C ILE A 203 11.18 -0.30 -1.39
N PRO A 204 9.90 -0.68 -1.46
CA PRO A 204 9.50 -1.92 -2.10
C PRO A 204 9.69 -1.83 -3.62
N ILE A 205 9.80 -2.98 -4.29
CA ILE A 205 10.10 -3.01 -5.72
C ILE A 205 8.98 -2.42 -6.59
N ASP A 206 7.76 -2.48 -6.09
CA ASP A 206 6.51 -2.01 -6.66
C ASP A 206 6.07 -0.66 -6.07
N GLN A 207 7.01 0.09 -5.47
CA GLN A 207 6.74 1.44 -4.97
C GLN A 207 6.05 2.29 -6.05
N ASN A 208 4.94 2.92 -5.68
CA ASN A 208 4.20 3.84 -6.53
C ASN A 208 5.08 4.99 -7.01
N PHE A 209 5.18 5.14 -8.34
CA PHE A 209 5.93 6.22 -8.97
C PHE A 209 5.34 6.58 -10.34
N TYR A 210 5.64 7.78 -10.81
CA TYR A 210 5.43 8.19 -12.20
C TYR A 210 6.63 9.00 -12.70
N LEU A 211 6.76 9.16 -14.01
CA LEU A 211 7.82 9.96 -14.61
C LEU A 211 7.33 11.34 -14.98
N THR A 212 8.22 12.32 -14.88
CA THR A 212 8.03 13.67 -15.42
C THR A 212 9.22 14.04 -16.30
N SER A 213 9.15 15.19 -16.95
CA SER A 213 10.29 15.72 -17.70
C SER A 213 11.51 16.09 -16.82
N GLU A 214 11.32 16.27 -15.51
CA GLU A 214 12.34 16.76 -14.59
C GLU A 214 12.88 15.68 -13.64
N GLY A 215 12.15 14.59 -13.43
CA GLY A 215 12.54 13.53 -12.52
C GLY A 215 11.49 12.43 -12.37
N ILE A 216 11.81 11.49 -11.50
CA ILE A 216 10.85 10.49 -10.99
C ILE A 216 10.07 11.15 -9.86
N VAL A 217 8.76 10.93 -9.82
CA VAL A 217 7.96 11.26 -8.64
C VAL A 217 7.56 9.95 -7.97
N VAL A 218 8.05 9.73 -6.76
CA VAL A 218 7.59 8.65 -5.88
C VAL A 218 6.48 9.21 -5.00
N PHE A 219 5.42 8.46 -4.77
CA PHE A 219 4.36 8.94 -3.89
C PHE A 219 3.85 7.86 -2.95
N TYR A 220 3.25 8.32 -1.86
CA TYR A 220 2.59 7.51 -0.85
C TYR A 220 1.11 7.87 -0.79
N ASP A 221 0.27 6.85 -0.78
CA ASP A 221 -1.19 6.98 -0.80
C ASP A 221 -1.71 7.75 0.44
N LEU A 222 -2.98 8.17 0.38
CA LEU A 222 -3.65 8.76 1.55
C LEU A 222 -3.48 7.85 2.77
N TYR A 223 -3.22 8.46 3.93
CA TYR A 223 -3.01 7.81 5.23
C TYR A 223 -1.73 7.00 5.39
N ASP A 224 -0.95 6.78 4.33
CA ASP A 224 0.17 5.85 4.39
C ASP A 224 1.29 6.37 5.32
N ILE A 225 1.78 7.57 5.05
CA ILE A 225 2.89 8.19 5.81
C ILE A 225 2.51 9.50 6.50
N ALA A 226 1.30 9.98 6.27
CA ALA A 226 0.80 11.26 6.71
C ALA A 226 -0.73 11.20 6.92
N PRO A 227 -1.30 12.06 7.79
CA PRO A 227 -2.75 12.12 8.00
C PRO A 227 -3.49 12.59 6.73
N TYR A 228 -4.79 12.32 6.65
CA TYR A 228 -5.65 12.67 5.50
C TYR A 228 -5.46 14.10 5.00
N VAL A 229 -5.39 15.06 5.93
CA VAL A 229 -5.30 16.49 5.64
C VAL A 229 -4.04 16.89 4.88
N ALA A 230 -2.98 16.07 4.95
CA ALA A 230 -1.73 16.28 4.21
C ALA A 230 -1.82 15.81 2.76
N GLY A 231 -2.90 15.11 2.40
CA GLY A 231 -3.12 14.54 1.07
C GLY A 231 -2.17 13.42 0.72
N ILE A 232 -2.19 13.03 -0.55
CA ILE A 232 -1.20 12.11 -1.15
C ILE A 232 0.16 12.83 -1.17
N ARG A 233 1.21 12.15 -0.71
CA ARG A 233 2.54 12.75 -0.57
C ARG A 233 3.41 12.38 -1.76
N ASP A 234 3.63 13.36 -2.64
CA ASP A 234 4.51 13.24 -3.81
C ASP A 234 5.92 13.74 -3.47
N PHE A 235 6.94 12.97 -3.82
CA PHE A 235 8.35 13.26 -3.62
C PHE A 235 9.07 13.28 -4.96
N LYS A 236 9.62 14.43 -5.33
CA LYS A 236 10.28 14.62 -6.62
C LYS A 236 11.75 14.29 -6.52
N ILE A 237 12.19 13.32 -7.31
CA ILE A 237 13.56 12.81 -7.36
C ILE A 237 14.20 13.24 -8.69
N PRO A 238 15.06 14.27 -8.71
CA PRO A 238 15.65 14.77 -9.95
C PRO A 238 16.54 13.74 -10.64
N TYR A 239 16.50 13.65 -11.97
CA TYR A 239 17.31 12.65 -12.70
C TYR A 239 18.83 12.80 -12.50
N ASN A 240 19.31 14.00 -12.17
CA ASN A 240 20.73 14.31 -12.05
C ASN A 240 21.39 13.78 -10.77
N ILE A 241 20.62 13.29 -9.79
CA ILE A 241 21.19 12.71 -8.56
C ILE A 241 21.61 11.24 -8.75
N PHE A 242 21.15 10.60 -9.83
CA PHE A 242 21.57 9.25 -10.20
C PHE A 242 22.86 9.31 -11.01
N LYS A 243 23.91 8.65 -10.51
CA LYS A 243 25.25 8.70 -11.08
C LYS A 243 25.32 8.18 -12.53
N TYR A 244 24.57 7.13 -12.82
CA TYR A 244 24.51 6.49 -14.13
C TYR A 244 23.28 6.93 -14.95
N GLY A 245 22.41 7.77 -14.38
CA GLY A 245 21.14 8.16 -14.98
C GLY A 245 20.18 6.99 -15.19
N LEU A 246 19.13 7.22 -15.99
CA LEU A 246 18.24 6.14 -16.42
C LEU A 246 18.87 5.34 -17.57
N LYS A 247 18.55 4.05 -17.66
CA LYS A 247 18.91 3.19 -18.79
C LYS A 247 18.40 3.77 -20.11
N SER A 248 19.28 3.82 -21.10
CA SER A 248 18.94 4.25 -22.46
C SER A 248 18.27 3.14 -23.28
N ASP A 249 18.46 1.88 -22.92
CA ASP A 249 17.92 0.68 -23.56
C ASP A 249 16.68 0.14 -22.83
N PHE A 250 15.85 1.03 -22.28
CA PHE A 250 14.66 0.68 -21.52
C PHE A 250 13.75 -0.31 -22.27
N SER A 251 13.44 -1.42 -21.59
CA SER A 251 12.45 -2.41 -22.04
C SER A 251 11.97 -3.25 -20.87
N VAL A 252 10.67 -3.54 -20.86
CA VAL A 252 10.05 -4.46 -19.90
C VAL A 252 9.89 -5.83 -20.55
N LYS A 253 10.73 -6.79 -20.14
CA LYS A 253 10.81 -8.11 -20.78
C LYS A 253 9.77 -9.10 -20.28
N ALA A 254 9.47 -9.07 -18.97
CA ALA A 254 8.54 -9.98 -18.31
C ALA A 254 7.46 -9.17 -17.61
N ASP A 255 6.32 -9.79 -17.36
CA ASP A 255 5.28 -9.19 -16.53
C ASP A 255 5.78 -9.10 -15.09
N ASN A 256 5.35 -8.08 -14.37
CA ASN A 256 5.69 -7.98 -12.95
C ASN A 256 4.87 -8.99 -12.16
N ILE A 257 5.51 -9.53 -11.11
CA ILE A 257 4.81 -10.28 -10.08
C ILE A 257 3.90 -9.27 -9.36
N MET A 258 2.64 -9.65 -9.14
CA MET A 258 1.64 -8.78 -8.57
C MET A 258 0.90 -9.47 -7.43
N ILE A 259 0.31 -8.66 -6.56
CA ILE A 259 -0.65 -9.11 -5.57
C ILE A 259 -2.04 -8.71 -6.03
N LYS A 260 -2.85 -9.72 -6.34
CA LYS A 260 -4.29 -9.55 -6.50
C LYS A 260 -4.90 -9.61 -5.11
N LYS A 261 -5.52 -8.50 -4.68
CA LYS A 261 -6.26 -8.45 -3.42
C LYS A 261 -7.65 -9.03 -3.67
N ASP A 262 -7.83 -10.29 -3.32
CA ASP A 262 -9.13 -10.93 -3.41
C ASP A 262 -10.02 -10.54 -2.23
N LYS A 263 -11.31 -10.42 -2.53
CA LYS A 263 -12.33 -9.93 -1.61
C LYS A 263 -13.48 -10.92 -1.56
N ILE A 264 -13.74 -11.44 -0.37
CA ILE A 264 -14.90 -12.28 -0.08
C ILE A 264 -15.74 -11.55 0.97
N ILE A 265 -16.90 -11.03 0.54
CA ILE A 265 -17.94 -10.56 1.44
C ILE A 265 -19.12 -11.51 1.35
N LYS A 266 -19.48 -12.14 2.48
CA LYS A 266 -20.64 -13.05 2.55
C LYS A 266 -21.47 -12.73 3.78
N ASP A 267 -22.77 -12.59 3.58
CA ASP A 267 -23.76 -12.53 4.64
C ASP A 267 -24.42 -13.91 4.76
N ASN A 268 -24.08 -14.64 5.82
CA ASN A 268 -24.69 -15.92 6.16
C ASN A 268 -25.65 -15.74 7.34
N VAL A 269 -26.58 -16.68 7.50
CA VAL A 269 -27.58 -16.67 8.58
C VAL A 269 -26.94 -16.45 9.96
N ASN A 270 -25.79 -17.09 10.21
CA ASN A 270 -25.13 -17.09 11.51
C ASN A 270 -23.83 -16.26 11.57
N TYR A 271 -23.32 -15.75 10.45
CA TYR A 271 -22.07 -14.99 10.43
C TYR A 271 -21.88 -14.11 9.20
N ASN A 272 -21.11 -13.04 9.34
CA ASN A 272 -20.65 -12.20 8.24
C ASN A 272 -19.15 -12.42 7.98
N GLU A 273 -18.77 -12.60 6.72
CA GLU A 273 -17.37 -12.70 6.27
C GLU A 273 -16.94 -11.40 5.59
N TYR A 274 -15.78 -10.86 6.00
CA TYR A 274 -15.11 -9.72 5.36
C TYR A 274 -13.63 -10.06 5.15
N ILE A 275 -13.34 -10.86 4.13
CA ILE A 275 -11.99 -11.41 3.90
C ILE A 275 -11.35 -10.66 2.74
N TYR A 276 -10.26 -9.97 3.04
CA TYR A 276 -9.39 -9.28 2.09
C TYR A 276 -7.99 -9.88 2.22
N TYR A 277 -7.55 -10.63 1.21
CA TYR A 277 -6.31 -11.39 1.31
C TYR A 277 -5.46 -11.29 0.02
N PRO A 278 -4.15 -11.53 0.12
CA PRO A 278 -3.25 -11.42 -1.02
C PRO A 278 -3.21 -12.74 -1.78
N GLU A 279 -3.40 -12.68 -3.09
CA GLU A 279 -3.13 -13.76 -4.04
C GLU A 279 -1.92 -13.34 -4.91
N ILE A 280 -0.86 -14.13 -4.89
CA ILE A 280 0.31 -13.90 -5.74
C ILE A 280 -0.03 -14.37 -7.15
N ILE A 281 0.18 -13.51 -8.15
CA ILE A 281 -0.06 -13.80 -9.56
C ILE A 281 1.14 -13.42 -10.44
N ASN A 282 1.20 -14.02 -11.62
CA ASN A 282 2.24 -13.82 -12.64
C ASN A 282 3.62 -14.33 -12.22
N LEU A 283 3.68 -15.32 -11.33
CA LEU A 283 4.94 -16.00 -11.07
C LEU A 283 5.36 -16.84 -12.28
N PRO A 284 6.66 -16.83 -12.66
CA PRO A 284 7.15 -17.62 -13.79
C PRO A 284 6.89 -19.12 -13.65
N ASN A 285 6.79 -19.62 -12.41
CA ASN A 285 6.49 -21.02 -12.11
C ASN A 285 5.10 -21.16 -11.45
N PRO A 286 4.07 -21.62 -12.21
CA PRO A 286 2.71 -21.74 -11.68
C PRO A 286 2.56 -22.80 -10.57
N ILE A 287 3.49 -23.76 -10.47
CA ILE A 287 3.49 -24.74 -9.36
C ILE A 287 3.88 -24.04 -8.05
N ILE A 288 4.86 -23.13 -8.10
CA ILE A 288 5.29 -22.35 -6.94
C ILE A 288 4.23 -21.32 -6.56
N GLU A 289 3.63 -20.66 -7.55
CA GLU A 289 2.49 -19.77 -7.36
C GLU A 289 1.37 -20.45 -6.58
N LYS A 290 0.89 -21.58 -7.11
CA LYS A 290 -0.16 -22.37 -6.46
C LYS A 290 0.25 -22.81 -5.06
N LYS A 291 1.49 -23.26 -4.87
CA LYS A 291 1.99 -23.68 -3.55
C LYS A 291 1.89 -22.55 -2.52
N ILE A 292 2.31 -21.34 -2.86
CA ILE A 292 2.26 -20.21 -1.92
C ILE A 292 0.81 -19.81 -1.63
N ASN A 293 -0.01 -19.65 -2.67
CA ASN A 293 -1.41 -19.26 -2.50
C ASN A 293 -2.20 -20.28 -1.67
N THR A 294 -1.97 -21.58 -1.87
CA THR A 294 -2.60 -22.64 -1.05
C THR A 294 -2.20 -22.58 0.43
N ILE A 295 -0.99 -22.12 0.77
CA ILE A 295 -0.61 -21.92 2.18
C ILE A 295 -1.46 -20.81 2.81
N ILE A 296 -1.63 -19.69 2.11
CA ILE A 296 -2.42 -18.55 2.56
C ILE A 296 -3.90 -18.94 2.68
N GLU A 297 -4.45 -19.59 1.65
CA GLU A 297 -5.84 -20.07 1.63
C GLU A 297 -6.13 -21.02 2.79
N ARG A 298 -5.24 -21.99 3.06
CA ARG A 298 -5.43 -22.95 4.14
C ARG A 298 -5.45 -22.27 5.51
N ASP A 299 -4.55 -21.31 5.75
CA ASP A 299 -4.51 -20.61 7.04
C ASP A 299 -5.76 -19.72 7.24
N ILE A 300 -6.32 -19.15 6.15
CA ILE A 300 -7.62 -18.46 6.19
C ILE A 300 -8.76 -19.42 6.49
N ASP A 301 -8.80 -20.59 5.86
CA ASP A 301 -9.84 -21.60 6.11
C ASP A 301 -9.77 -22.16 7.54
N ASP A 302 -8.57 -22.39 8.07
CA ASP A 302 -8.36 -22.80 9.46
C ASP A 302 -8.90 -21.75 10.43
N PHE A 303 -8.58 -20.47 10.21
CA PHE A 303 -9.15 -19.36 10.98
C PHE A 303 -10.67 -19.32 10.90
N LYS A 304 -11.26 -19.45 9.72
CA LYS A 304 -12.72 -19.44 9.56
C LYS A 304 -13.38 -20.56 10.36
N ASN A 305 -12.80 -21.77 10.30
CA ASN A 305 -13.28 -22.92 11.04
C ASN A 305 -13.18 -22.72 12.56
N GLU A 306 -12.15 -22.02 13.04
CA GLU A 306 -12.02 -21.63 14.45
C GLU A 306 -13.07 -20.58 14.83
N ALA A 307 -13.18 -19.51 14.06
CA ALA A 307 -14.13 -18.42 14.31
C ALA A 307 -15.57 -18.90 14.35
N ILE A 308 -15.99 -19.75 13.41
CA ILE A 308 -17.36 -20.29 13.35
C ILE A 308 -17.70 -21.11 14.59
N LYS A 309 -16.72 -21.78 15.22
CA LYS A 309 -16.95 -22.54 16.48
C LYS A 309 -17.26 -21.63 17.68
N LEU A 310 -16.89 -20.34 17.62
CA LEU A 310 -17.22 -19.36 18.67
C LEU A 310 -18.70 -18.93 18.63
N GLY A 311 -19.35 -19.02 17.46
CA GLY A 311 -20.75 -18.66 17.28
C GLY A 311 -21.70 -19.72 17.86
N GLY A 312 -22.34 -19.41 18.98
CA GLY A 312 -23.49 -20.19 19.48
C GLY A 312 -24.72 -20.04 18.55
N LYS A 313 -25.69 -20.97 18.66
CA LYS A 313 -26.88 -21.07 17.78
C LYS A 313 -27.71 -19.79 17.61
N ASP A 314 -27.52 -18.77 18.46
CA ASP A 314 -28.39 -17.59 18.55
C ASP A 314 -27.70 -16.23 18.34
N LYS A 315 -26.39 -16.18 18.06
CA LYS A 315 -25.65 -14.92 17.84
C LYS A 315 -24.92 -14.90 16.50
N LYS A 316 -25.17 -13.85 15.72
CA LYS A 316 -24.46 -13.60 14.45
C LYS A 316 -23.06 -13.06 14.74
N ILE A 317 -22.03 -13.77 14.31
CA ILE A 317 -20.63 -13.36 14.47
C ILE A 317 -20.11 -12.61 13.24
N GLY A 318 -19.09 -11.78 13.41
CA GLY A 318 -18.32 -11.16 12.33
C GLY A 318 -16.91 -11.73 12.30
N LEU A 319 -16.44 -12.11 11.11
CA LEU A 319 -15.06 -12.49 10.86
C LEU A 319 -14.46 -11.64 9.75
N SER A 320 -13.20 -11.27 9.91
CA SER A 320 -12.46 -10.44 8.97
C SER A 320 -11.02 -10.90 8.83
N VAL A 321 -10.51 -10.81 7.60
CA VAL A 321 -9.10 -10.97 7.28
C VAL A 321 -8.65 -9.73 6.51
N SER A 322 -7.51 -9.18 6.87
CA SER A 322 -6.85 -8.11 6.13
C SER A 322 -5.37 -8.43 5.96
N SER A 323 -4.71 -7.75 5.02
CA SER A 323 -3.29 -8.00 4.75
C SER A 323 -2.53 -6.76 4.33
N ILE A 324 -1.26 -6.75 4.72
CA ILE A 324 -0.22 -5.85 4.22
C ILE A 324 0.82 -6.70 3.50
N ASP A 325 1.20 -6.26 2.31
CA ASP A 325 2.17 -6.90 1.45
C ASP A 325 3.38 -5.99 1.19
N TYR A 326 4.57 -6.59 1.08
CA TYR A 326 5.82 -5.87 0.83
C TYR A 326 6.78 -6.71 0.00
N PHE A 327 6.99 -6.31 -1.25
CA PHE A 327 8.03 -6.88 -2.10
C PHE A 327 9.40 -6.34 -1.71
N LEU A 328 10.13 -7.13 -0.93
CA LEU A 328 11.48 -6.79 -0.50
C LEU A 328 12.42 -6.67 -1.70
N ASN A 329 12.35 -7.64 -2.61
CA ASN A 329 13.08 -7.68 -3.86
C ASN A 329 12.37 -8.61 -4.86
N ASP A 330 13.02 -8.90 -5.99
CA ASP A 330 12.49 -9.77 -7.05
C ASP A 330 12.15 -11.20 -6.59
N ASN A 331 12.73 -11.64 -5.48
CA ASN A 331 12.66 -13.02 -5.02
C ASN A 331 11.89 -13.18 -3.71
N ILE A 332 11.64 -12.12 -2.95
CA ILE A 332 11.02 -12.22 -1.63
C ILE A 332 9.84 -11.26 -1.50
N ILE A 333 8.71 -11.82 -1.10
CA ILE A 333 7.57 -11.08 -0.59
C ILE A 333 7.36 -11.37 0.89
N SER A 334 7.16 -10.31 1.66
CA SER A 334 6.76 -10.35 3.05
C SER A 334 5.30 -9.95 3.18
N LEU A 335 4.53 -10.71 3.96
CA LEU A 335 3.11 -10.53 4.20
C LEU A 335 2.84 -10.49 5.70
N ASP A 336 1.97 -9.59 6.10
CA ASP A 336 1.36 -9.52 7.42
C ASP A 336 -0.15 -9.68 7.23
N ILE A 337 -0.70 -10.80 7.71
CA ILE A 337 -2.12 -11.11 7.60
C ILE A 337 -2.73 -11.06 9.00
N THR A 338 -3.71 -10.16 9.18
CA THR A 338 -4.47 -10.01 10.41
C THR A 338 -5.76 -10.80 10.35
N TYR A 339 -6.01 -11.61 11.37
CA TYR A 339 -7.20 -12.42 11.54
C TYR A 339 -7.99 -11.92 12.75
N SER A 340 -9.27 -11.61 12.56
CA SER A 340 -10.12 -11.07 13.61
C SER A 340 -11.53 -11.63 13.56
N ALA A 341 -12.05 -12.07 14.70
CA ALA A 341 -13.44 -12.48 14.83
C ALA A 341 -14.03 -12.06 16.18
N ASN A 342 -15.31 -11.70 16.18
CA ASN A 342 -16.08 -11.44 17.39
C ASN A 342 -16.98 -12.63 17.75
N ASP A 343 -17.50 -12.64 18.97
CA ASP A 343 -18.48 -13.61 19.48
C ASP A 343 -19.94 -13.09 19.38
N GLY A 344 -20.19 -12.18 18.44
CA GLY A 344 -21.45 -11.44 18.33
C GLY A 344 -21.56 -10.24 19.27
N THR A 345 -20.46 -9.88 19.94
CA THR A 345 -20.27 -8.57 20.59
C THR A 345 -19.42 -7.66 19.72
N THR A 346 -19.14 -6.44 20.19
CA THR A 346 -18.20 -5.51 19.54
C THR A 346 -16.74 -5.81 19.83
N LEU A 347 -16.44 -6.76 20.73
CA LEU A 347 -15.08 -7.10 21.13
C LEU A 347 -14.56 -8.27 20.30
N ASN A 348 -13.27 -8.22 19.96
CA ASN A 348 -12.61 -9.30 19.24
C ASN A 348 -12.30 -10.46 20.19
N SER A 349 -12.95 -11.59 19.96
CA SER A 349 -12.68 -12.84 20.65
C SER A 349 -11.42 -13.51 20.08
N ILE A 350 -11.21 -13.41 18.77
CA ILE A 350 -9.96 -13.76 18.07
C ILE A 350 -9.35 -12.48 17.52
N LEU A 351 -8.06 -12.26 17.79
CA LEU A 351 -7.26 -11.22 17.16
C LEU A 351 -5.79 -11.66 17.19
N TYR A 352 -5.24 -11.96 16.03
CA TYR A 352 -3.82 -12.30 15.88
C TYR A 352 -3.32 -11.96 14.48
N ASP A 353 -2.01 -11.83 14.35
CA ASP A 353 -1.36 -11.63 13.06
C ASP A 353 -0.48 -12.85 12.71
N ARG A 354 -0.31 -13.11 11.41
CA ARG A 354 0.68 -14.06 10.90
C ARG A 354 1.58 -13.39 9.89
N GLY A 355 2.88 -13.59 10.09
CA GLY A 355 3.92 -13.13 9.19
C GLY A 355 4.36 -14.23 8.24
N TYR A 356 4.40 -13.94 6.94
CA TYR A 356 4.95 -14.83 5.92
C TYR A 356 6.06 -14.12 5.15
N ASN A 357 7.11 -14.84 4.79
CA ASN A 357 8.27 -14.32 4.07
C ASN A 357 8.65 -15.32 2.99
N PHE A 358 7.93 -15.28 1.86
CA PHE A 358 8.02 -16.29 0.82
C PHE A 358 9.15 -15.99 -0.17
N ASP A 359 10.00 -16.98 -0.42
CA ASP A 359 10.83 -17.05 -1.62
C ASP A 359 9.96 -17.40 -2.82
N LEU A 360 9.85 -16.48 -3.76
CA LEU A 360 9.04 -16.56 -4.97
C LEU A 360 9.56 -17.58 -5.99
N ASN A 361 10.80 -18.07 -5.84
CA ASN A 361 11.38 -19.10 -6.70
C ASN A 361 11.16 -20.51 -6.17
N SER A 362 11.23 -20.70 -4.85
CA SER A 362 11.15 -22.03 -4.20
C SER A 362 9.82 -22.29 -3.47
N GLY A 363 9.04 -21.24 -3.22
CA GLY A 363 7.85 -21.27 -2.36
C GLY A 363 8.17 -21.60 -0.91
N GLN A 364 9.42 -21.42 -0.48
CA GLN A 364 9.80 -21.56 0.92
C GLN A 364 9.32 -20.34 1.71
N ASN A 365 8.68 -20.56 2.86
CA ASN A 365 8.44 -19.51 3.85
C ASN A 365 9.64 -19.46 4.81
N TYR A 366 10.38 -18.36 4.83
CA TYR A 366 11.55 -18.21 5.70
C TYR A 366 11.14 -17.95 7.15
N ASN A 367 11.73 -18.72 8.08
CA ASN A 367 11.61 -18.46 9.51
C ASN A 367 12.52 -17.30 9.95
N LEU A 368 12.34 -16.80 11.18
CA LEU A 368 13.07 -15.65 11.70
C LEU A 368 14.59 -15.85 11.68
N GLU A 369 15.06 -17.05 12.03
CA GLU A 369 16.49 -17.40 11.98
C GLU A 369 17.09 -17.23 10.58
N SER A 370 16.31 -17.48 9.51
CA SER A 370 16.77 -17.34 8.12
C SER A 370 17.13 -15.90 7.75
N VAL A 371 16.67 -14.89 8.50
CA VAL A 371 17.04 -13.48 8.29
C VAL A 371 18.52 -13.26 8.59
N PHE A 372 19.13 -14.07 9.47
CA PHE A 372 20.45 -13.83 10.02
C PHE A 372 21.49 -14.86 9.58
N LYS A 373 22.75 -14.42 9.52
CA LYS A 373 23.89 -15.31 9.29
C LYS A 373 24.00 -16.32 10.43
N LYS A 374 24.49 -17.50 10.09
CA LYS A 374 24.68 -18.61 11.04
C LYS A 374 25.49 -18.17 12.26
N ASN A 375 25.08 -18.64 13.45
CA ASN A 375 25.67 -18.35 14.76
C ASN A 375 25.48 -16.91 15.29
N PHE A 376 24.75 -16.03 14.60
CA PHE A 376 24.38 -14.74 15.16
C PHE A 376 23.30 -14.91 16.24
N ASN A 377 23.51 -14.34 17.43
CA ASN A 377 22.54 -14.42 18.53
C ASN A 377 21.41 -13.39 18.36
N TYR A 378 20.60 -13.57 17.32
CA TYR A 378 19.53 -12.62 16.97
C TYR A 378 18.50 -12.42 18.07
N VAL A 379 18.25 -13.44 18.91
CA VAL A 379 17.27 -13.36 20.02
C VAL A 379 17.70 -12.30 21.03
N GLU A 380 18.97 -12.33 21.47
CA GLU A 380 19.50 -11.38 22.44
C GLU A 380 19.49 -9.94 21.89
N GLU A 381 19.92 -9.76 20.64
CA GLU A 381 19.96 -8.45 19.99
C GLU A 381 18.56 -7.87 19.78
N ILE A 382 17.60 -8.68 19.32
CA ILE A 382 16.21 -8.25 19.17
C ILE A 382 15.61 -7.87 20.54
N ASN A 383 15.81 -8.70 21.57
CA ASN A 383 15.32 -8.40 22.92
C ASN A 383 15.86 -7.08 23.45
N SER A 384 17.17 -6.83 23.30
CA SER A 384 17.82 -5.58 23.72
C SER A 384 17.20 -4.34 23.04
N ILE A 385 16.89 -4.46 21.74
CA ILE A 385 16.24 -3.38 20.99
C ILE A 385 14.78 -3.19 21.43
N ILE A 386 14.02 -4.27 21.61
CA ILE A 386 12.62 -4.20 22.07
C ILE A 386 12.55 -3.59 23.47
N ASP A 387 13.41 -4.01 24.40
CA ASP A 387 13.48 -3.43 25.74
C ASP A 387 13.77 -1.93 25.71
N SER A 388 14.66 -1.51 24.82
CA SER A 388 14.98 -0.09 24.62
C SER A 388 13.77 0.68 24.06
N GLN A 389 13.02 0.10 23.12
CA GLN A 389 11.79 0.69 22.58
C GLN A 389 10.70 0.80 23.66
N ILE A 390 10.48 -0.26 24.44
CA ILE A 390 9.51 -0.26 25.55
C ILE A 390 9.88 0.80 26.59
N LYS A 391 11.15 0.91 26.98
CA LYS A 391 11.63 1.94 27.92
C LYS A 391 11.36 3.35 27.38
N ASN A 392 11.63 3.57 26.09
CA ASN A 392 11.36 4.86 25.45
C ASN A 392 9.85 5.17 25.49
N ILE A 393 8.99 4.26 25.03
CA ILE A 393 7.52 4.41 25.04
C ILE A 393 7.02 4.74 26.45
N LYS A 394 7.48 4.02 27.48
CA LYS A 394 7.10 4.30 28.88
C LYS A 394 7.56 5.67 29.39
N SER A 395 8.62 6.24 28.81
CA SER A 395 9.15 7.54 29.21
C SER A 395 8.53 8.72 28.46
N THR A 396 7.99 8.50 27.26
CA THR A 396 7.45 9.56 26.40
C THR A 396 5.93 9.58 26.33
N SER A 397 5.26 8.47 26.66
CA SER A 397 3.82 8.35 26.60
C SER A 397 3.14 8.82 27.88
N ASP A 398 2.03 9.56 27.74
CA ASP A 398 1.13 9.87 28.85
C ASP A 398 0.42 8.62 29.40
N TYR A 399 0.33 7.57 28.58
CA TYR A 399 -0.23 6.27 28.96
C TYR A 399 0.82 5.37 29.60
N LYS A 400 0.51 4.87 30.79
CA LYS A 400 1.33 3.88 31.51
C LYS A 400 1.02 2.47 31.03
N TYR A 401 1.66 2.06 29.94
CA TYR A 401 1.56 0.69 29.43
C TYR A 401 2.32 -0.31 30.32
N ASP A 402 1.65 -1.36 30.79
CA ASP A 402 2.25 -2.44 31.57
C ASP A 402 2.72 -3.59 30.66
N TYR A 403 3.82 -3.35 29.92
CA TYR A 403 4.43 -4.38 29.08
C TYR A 403 4.95 -5.55 29.93
N LYS A 404 4.45 -6.76 29.64
CA LYS A 404 4.87 -8.06 30.21
C LYS A 404 5.87 -8.80 29.32
N PHE A 405 6.63 -8.06 28.50
CA PHE A 405 7.65 -8.61 27.62
C PHE A 405 8.83 -9.18 28.44
N THR A 406 9.35 -10.33 28.00
CA THR A 406 10.51 -10.99 28.62
C THR A 406 11.56 -11.38 27.59
N THR A 407 11.16 -12.11 26.55
CA THR A 407 12.01 -12.51 25.42
C THR A 407 11.13 -12.85 24.21
N ILE A 408 11.67 -12.71 23.01
CA ILE A 408 11.07 -13.31 21.81
C ILE A 408 11.25 -14.83 21.80
N ASN A 409 10.36 -15.53 21.07
CA ASN A 409 10.56 -16.92 20.70
C ASN A 409 11.52 -17.06 19.50
N LYS A 410 12.21 -18.20 19.37
CA LYS A 410 13.05 -18.48 18.18
C LYS A 410 12.26 -18.45 16.86
N ASN A 411 10.99 -18.84 16.92
CA ASN A 411 10.05 -18.81 15.79
C ASN A 411 9.00 -17.70 15.96
N GLN A 412 9.36 -16.57 16.59
CA GLN A 412 8.45 -15.43 16.75
C GLN A 412 7.88 -15.01 15.40
N GLN A 413 6.59 -14.66 15.36
CA GLN A 413 5.96 -14.13 14.16
C GLN A 413 6.65 -12.83 13.74
N TYR A 414 6.97 -12.74 12.46
CA TYR A 414 7.66 -11.59 11.90
C TYR A 414 7.36 -11.41 10.41
N PHE A 415 7.52 -10.20 9.94
CA PHE A 415 7.60 -9.90 8.52
C PHE A 415 8.61 -8.78 8.27
N ILE A 416 9.02 -8.59 7.02
CA ILE A 416 9.86 -7.47 6.62
C ILE A 416 8.99 -6.38 6.02
N TYR A 417 9.18 -5.15 6.48
CA TYR A 417 8.43 -4.00 5.99
C TYR A 417 9.27 -2.74 5.99
N ARG A 418 9.38 -2.10 4.83
CA ARG A 418 10.11 -0.83 4.65
C ARG A 418 11.51 -0.85 5.26
N GLY A 419 12.26 -1.92 5.01
CA GLY A 419 13.62 -2.10 5.54
C GLY A 419 13.71 -2.41 7.04
N ASN A 420 12.61 -2.75 7.70
CA ASN A 420 12.58 -3.19 9.09
C ASN A 420 12.25 -4.68 9.18
N LEU A 421 12.89 -5.34 10.13
CA LEU A 421 12.39 -6.56 10.75
C LEU A 421 11.27 -6.17 11.72
N VAL A 422 10.05 -6.59 11.44
CA VAL A 422 8.90 -6.30 12.30
C VAL A 422 8.57 -7.53 13.13
N ILE A 423 8.79 -7.43 14.44
CA ILE A 423 8.47 -8.50 15.40
C ILE A 423 7.05 -8.30 15.91
N MET A 424 6.24 -9.36 15.84
CA MET A 424 4.79 -9.29 16.03
C MET A 424 4.39 -10.10 17.25
N PHE A 425 3.51 -9.52 18.07
CA PHE A 425 2.89 -10.15 19.24
C PHE A 425 1.37 -10.02 19.10
N ASN A 426 0.68 -11.12 19.37
CA ASN A 426 -0.78 -11.14 19.31
C ASN A 426 -1.39 -10.41 20.51
N ALA A 427 -2.67 -10.05 20.39
CA ALA A 427 -3.41 -9.42 21.47
C ALA A 427 -3.37 -10.29 22.74
N GLY A 428 -2.88 -9.72 23.84
CA GLY A 428 -2.71 -10.43 25.11
C GLY A 428 -1.33 -11.02 25.37
N ASP A 429 -0.43 -11.08 24.38
CA ASP A 429 0.89 -11.73 24.53
C ASP A 429 1.79 -10.96 25.51
N ILE A 430 1.88 -9.64 25.34
CA ILE A 430 2.79 -8.77 26.12
C ILE A 430 2.12 -7.50 26.66
N LEU A 431 0.88 -7.25 26.28
CA LEU A 431 0.03 -6.17 26.78
C LEU A 431 -1.37 -6.75 27.02
N ASP A 432 -2.21 -5.98 27.72
CA ASP A 432 -3.63 -6.32 27.82
C ASP A 432 -4.25 -6.48 26.41
N LYS A 433 -5.21 -7.42 26.29
CA LYS A 433 -5.85 -7.75 25.00
C LYS A 433 -6.54 -6.53 24.38
N ASP A 434 -6.98 -5.57 25.19
CA ASP A 434 -7.61 -4.34 24.73
C ASP A 434 -6.69 -3.44 23.89
N PHE A 435 -5.36 -3.64 23.96
CA PHE A 435 -4.38 -2.93 23.13
C PHE A 435 -4.16 -3.56 21.74
N GLY A 436 -4.79 -4.72 21.46
CA GLY A 436 -4.66 -5.41 20.18
C GLY A 436 -3.26 -5.99 19.94
N ASN A 437 -2.96 -6.25 18.66
CA ASN A 437 -1.67 -6.81 18.25
C ASN A 437 -0.56 -5.75 18.38
N VAL A 438 0.59 -6.14 18.91
CA VAL A 438 1.73 -5.25 19.16
C VAL A 438 2.85 -5.57 18.17
N LYS A 439 3.42 -4.53 17.54
CA LYS A 439 4.51 -4.66 16.56
C LYS A 439 5.69 -3.78 16.95
N PHE A 440 6.89 -4.35 16.89
CA PHE A 440 8.14 -3.61 17.05
C PHE A 440 8.91 -3.59 15.73
N TYR A 441 9.15 -2.39 15.23
CA TYR A 441 9.87 -2.16 13.97
C TYR A 441 11.35 -2.00 14.30
N ILE A 442 12.18 -2.91 13.78
CA ILE A 442 13.63 -2.91 14.00
C ILE A 442 14.32 -2.74 12.65
N PRO A 443 14.95 -1.58 12.38
CA PRO A 443 15.66 -1.38 11.12
C PRO A 443 16.70 -2.47 10.88
N LEU A 444 16.67 -3.12 9.72
CA LEU A 444 17.56 -4.25 9.40
C LEU A 444 19.04 -3.84 9.44
N ASN A 445 19.33 -2.58 9.10
CA ASN A 445 20.69 -2.03 9.15
C ASN A 445 21.32 -2.03 10.55
N LYS A 446 20.52 -2.11 11.64
CA LYS A 446 21.03 -2.23 13.01
C LYS A 446 21.80 -3.53 13.24
N PHE A 447 21.50 -4.57 12.48
CA PHE A 447 22.19 -5.85 12.56
C PHE A 447 23.42 -5.92 11.63
N GLY A 448 23.65 -4.89 10.81
CA GLY A 448 24.80 -4.76 9.92
C GLY A 448 25.02 -5.98 9.02
N ASP A 449 26.24 -6.48 9.00
CA ASP A 449 26.61 -7.64 8.19
C ASP A 449 26.06 -8.97 8.71
N ASN A 450 25.34 -9.00 9.82
CA ASN A 450 24.71 -10.22 10.32
C ASN A 450 23.40 -10.56 9.61
N VAL A 451 22.83 -9.64 8.81
CA VAL A 451 21.67 -9.94 7.95
C VAL A 451 22.12 -10.71 6.72
N ASN A 452 21.40 -11.77 6.35
CA ASN A 452 21.62 -12.49 5.10
C ASN A 452 21.30 -11.58 3.90
N GLU A 453 22.14 -11.62 2.87
CA GLU A 453 22.06 -10.72 1.70
C GLU A 453 20.69 -10.71 1.02
N ILE A 454 19.99 -11.85 0.98
CA ILE A 454 18.67 -11.95 0.36
C ILE A 454 17.61 -11.07 1.07
N PHE A 455 17.85 -10.68 2.32
CA PHE A 455 16.96 -9.81 3.10
C PHE A 455 17.43 -8.35 3.14
N LYS A 456 18.58 -8.02 2.56
CA LYS A 456 19.03 -6.63 2.42
C LYS A 456 18.24 -6.03 1.25
N GLY A 457 17.20 -5.26 1.60
CA GLY A 457 16.22 -4.68 0.69
C GLY A 457 16.62 -3.35 0.09
#